data_AF-A0A0U1NNG5-F1
#
_entry.id   AF-A0A0U1NNG5-F1
#
_cell.length_a   1.000
_cell.length_b   1.000
_cell.length_c   1.000
_cell.angle_alpha   90.00
_cell.angle_beta   90.00
_cell.angle_gamma   90.00
#
_symmetry.space_group_name_H-M   'P 1'
#
loop_
_entity.id
_entity.type
_entity.pdbx_description
1 polymer ?
#
loop_
_entity_poly.entity_id
_entity_poly.type
_entity_poly.pdbx_seq_one_letter_code
_entity_poly.pdbx_strand_id
1 'polypeptide(L)'
;MEAVDSYIPTPARAVDQPFLMPIEDVFSISGRGTVVTGRVERGVINVGEEIEIVGIRDTTKTTCTGVEMFRKLLDRGEAGDNIGALLRGVDREGVERGQVLCKPGSVSPHTKFEAEAYILTKEEGGRHTPFFANYRPQFYFRTTDVTGTVELPAGTEMVMPGDNLKFEVELIAPIAMEDGLRFAIREGGRTVGAGVVAKIIA
;
A
#
# COMPACT_ATOMS: atom_id res chain seq x y z
N MET A 1 -25.30 16.78 7.64
CA MET A 1 -24.94 16.21 6.32
C MET A 1 -24.77 17.31 5.28
N GLU A 2 -25.64 18.32 5.23
CA GLU A 2 -25.52 19.46 4.29
C GLU A 2 -24.13 20.07 4.15
N ALA A 3 -23.44 20.39 5.26
CA ALA A 3 -22.09 20.94 5.20
C ALA A 3 -21.08 20.00 4.52
N VAL A 4 -21.23 18.68 4.69
CA VAL A 4 -20.41 17.67 4.01
C VAL A 4 -20.73 17.66 2.52
N ASP A 5 -22.02 17.60 2.18
CA ASP A 5 -22.52 17.51 0.81
C ASP A 5 -22.17 18.77 0.00
N SER A 6 -22.14 19.94 0.63
CA SER A 6 -21.83 21.21 -0.04
C SER A 6 -20.34 21.52 -0.13
N TYR A 7 -19.54 21.06 0.86
CA TYR A 7 -18.13 21.44 0.96
C TYR A 7 -17.18 20.41 0.34
N ILE A 8 -17.53 19.13 0.37
CA ILE A 8 -16.69 18.05 -0.17
C ILE A 8 -17.17 17.72 -1.58
N PRO A 9 -16.46 18.15 -2.64
CA PRO A 9 -16.84 17.78 -4.00
C PRO A 9 -16.73 16.26 -4.17
N THR A 10 -17.61 15.68 -4.99
CA THR A 10 -17.48 14.28 -5.37
C THR A 10 -16.19 14.12 -6.20
N PRO A 11 -15.21 13.33 -5.74
CA PRO A 11 -13.96 13.17 -6.45
C PRO A 11 -14.18 12.40 -7.75
N ALA A 12 -13.44 12.78 -8.80
CA ALA A 12 -13.39 12.00 -10.03
C ALA A 12 -12.78 10.63 -9.72
N ARG A 13 -13.45 9.56 -10.14
CA ARG A 13 -12.96 8.19 -9.98
C ARG A 13 -11.89 7.91 -11.05
N ALA A 14 -10.75 7.39 -10.63
CA ALA A 14 -9.62 7.09 -11.52
C ALA A 14 -9.81 5.78 -12.31
N VAL A 15 -10.94 5.63 -13.00
CA VAL A 15 -11.37 4.37 -13.65
C VAL A 15 -10.57 4.00 -14.90
N ASP A 16 -9.97 4.98 -15.58
CA ASP A 16 -9.20 4.77 -16.82
C ASP A 16 -7.76 4.31 -16.57
N GLN A 17 -7.35 4.22 -15.30
CA GLN A 17 -6.02 3.76 -14.91
C GLN A 17 -5.97 2.23 -14.78
N PRO A 18 -4.77 1.60 -14.83
CA PRO A 18 -4.63 0.18 -14.53
C PRO A 18 -5.18 -0.18 -13.15
N PHE A 19 -5.96 -1.26 -13.06
CA PHE A 19 -6.54 -1.74 -11.82
C PHE A 19 -5.48 -1.91 -10.72
N LEU A 20 -5.78 -1.37 -9.54
CA LEU A 20 -5.01 -1.58 -8.32
C LEU A 20 -5.96 -1.56 -7.11
N MET A 21 -5.91 -2.62 -6.31
CA MET A 21 -6.66 -2.76 -5.06
C MET A 21 -5.74 -3.31 -3.96
N PRO A 22 -5.41 -2.51 -2.93
CA PRO A 22 -4.65 -2.99 -1.78
C PRO A 22 -5.48 -3.97 -0.97
N ILE A 23 -4.86 -5.06 -0.51
CA ILE A 23 -5.55 -6.08 0.28
C ILE A 23 -5.56 -5.65 1.75
N GLU A 24 -6.76 -5.53 2.30
CA GLU A 24 -7.04 -5.16 3.70
C GLU A 24 -7.27 -6.40 4.56
N ASP A 25 -8.09 -7.34 4.09
CA ASP A 25 -8.39 -8.60 4.79
C ASP A 25 -8.59 -9.77 3.82
N VAL A 26 -8.37 -11.00 4.33
CA VAL A 26 -8.49 -12.26 3.58
C VAL A 26 -9.44 -13.22 4.29
N PHE A 27 -10.40 -13.75 3.53
CA PHE A 27 -11.42 -14.69 3.97
C PHE A 27 -11.40 -15.96 3.11
N SER A 28 -11.74 -17.09 3.72
CA SER A 28 -12.02 -18.33 2.97
C SER A 28 -13.50 -18.63 3.09
N ILE A 29 -14.17 -18.79 1.95
CA ILE A 29 -15.59 -19.15 1.88
C ILE A 29 -15.68 -20.59 1.40
N SER A 30 -16.20 -21.45 2.29
CA SER A 30 -16.40 -22.88 1.98
C SER A 30 -17.19 -23.04 0.68
N GLY A 31 -16.65 -23.82 -0.25
CA GLY A 31 -17.25 -24.11 -1.56
C GLY A 31 -17.19 -22.97 -2.59
N ARG A 32 -16.66 -21.78 -2.27
CA ARG A 32 -16.45 -20.69 -3.24
C ARG A 32 -14.98 -20.38 -3.50
N GLY A 33 -14.14 -20.44 -2.46
CA GLY A 33 -12.71 -20.13 -2.55
C GLY A 33 -12.29 -18.96 -1.64
N THR A 34 -11.17 -18.34 -1.97
CA THR A 34 -10.57 -17.24 -1.18
C THR A 34 -11.07 -15.90 -1.68
N VAL A 35 -11.60 -15.10 -0.75
CA VAL A 35 -12.03 -13.73 -0.99
C VAL A 35 -11.07 -12.78 -0.30
N VAL A 36 -10.57 -11.81 -1.04
CA VAL A 36 -9.78 -10.71 -0.48
C VAL A 36 -10.60 -9.43 -0.56
N THR A 37 -10.47 -8.58 0.46
CA THR A 37 -11.22 -7.32 0.53
C THR A 37 -10.28 -6.14 0.50
N GLY A 38 -10.78 -5.03 -0.04
CA GLY A 38 -10.07 -3.77 -0.05
C GLY A 38 -10.82 -2.71 -0.83
N ARG A 39 -10.35 -1.47 -0.72
CA ARG A 39 -10.79 -0.38 -1.59
C ARG A 39 -10.04 -0.41 -2.91
N VAL A 40 -10.76 -0.36 -4.03
CA VAL A 40 -10.13 -0.15 -5.34
C VAL A 40 -9.53 1.26 -5.36
N GLU A 41 -8.21 1.37 -5.44
CA GLU A 41 -7.49 2.64 -5.44
C GLU A 41 -7.68 3.34 -6.80
N ARG A 42 -7.58 2.56 -7.88
CA ARG A 42 -7.69 3.01 -9.26
C ARG A 42 -8.09 1.88 -10.21
N GLY A 43 -8.58 2.25 -11.38
CA GLY A 43 -9.01 1.33 -12.43
C GLY A 43 -10.33 0.63 -12.15
N VAL A 44 -10.57 -0.43 -12.93
CA VAL A 44 -11.77 -1.27 -12.88
C VAL A 44 -11.32 -2.73 -12.92
N ILE A 45 -12.01 -3.58 -12.15
CA ILE A 45 -11.89 -5.03 -12.21
C ILE A 45 -13.22 -5.65 -12.64
N ASN A 46 -13.20 -6.49 -13.65
CA ASN A 46 -14.37 -7.25 -14.09
C ASN A 46 -14.23 -8.74 -13.72
N VAL A 47 -15.36 -9.39 -13.49
CA VAL A 47 -15.36 -10.85 -13.31
C VAL A 47 -14.83 -11.54 -14.58
N GLY A 48 -13.88 -12.44 -14.40
CA GLY A 48 -13.19 -13.17 -15.46
C GLY A 48 -11.83 -12.61 -15.84
N GLU A 49 -11.45 -11.43 -15.34
CA GLU A 49 -10.14 -10.82 -15.65
C GLU A 49 -8.98 -11.52 -14.91
N GLU A 50 -7.84 -11.61 -15.60
CA GLU A 50 -6.56 -12.02 -15.01
C GLU A 50 -5.95 -10.84 -14.25
N ILE A 51 -5.42 -11.13 -13.06
CA ILE A 51 -4.81 -10.18 -12.14
C ILE A 51 -3.55 -10.77 -11.52
N GLU A 52 -2.66 -9.90 -11.04
CA GLU A 52 -1.49 -10.27 -10.25
C GLU A 52 -1.68 -9.94 -8.77
N ILE A 53 -1.13 -10.80 -7.92
CA ILE A 53 -0.96 -10.57 -6.48
C ILE A 53 0.49 -10.18 -6.26
N VAL A 54 0.75 -8.94 -5.86
CA VAL A 54 2.10 -8.35 -5.82
C VAL A 54 2.46 -7.87 -4.42
N GLY A 55 3.70 -8.14 -4.00
CA GLY A 55 4.28 -7.71 -2.72
C GLY A 55 4.40 -8.85 -1.70
N ILE A 56 5.28 -8.68 -0.72
CA ILE A 56 5.67 -9.58 0.39
C ILE A 56 6.31 -10.89 -0.06
N ARG A 57 5.79 -11.51 -1.12
CA ARG A 57 6.16 -12.79 -1.69
C ARG A 57 6.34 -12.67 -3.20
N ASP A 58 6.72 -13.77 -3.84
CA ASP A 58 6.79 -13.87 -5.28
C ASP A 58 5.43 -13.53 -5.91
N THR A 59 5.48 -12.79 -7.02
CA THR A 59 4.28 -12.38 -7.74
C THR A 59 3.59 -13.60 -8.34
N THR A 60 2.28 -13.72 -8.12
CA THR A 60 1.47 -14.80 -8.67
C THR A 60 0.31 -14.24 -9.47
N LYS A 61 -0.13 -15.01 -10.47
CA LYS A 61 -1.29 -14.69 -11.29
C LYS A 61 -2.51 -15.49 -10.87
N THR A 62 -3.68 -14.87 -10.95
CA THR A 62 -4.96 -15.53 -10.72
C THR A 62 -6.05 -14.86 -11.58
N THR A 63 -7.26 -15.42 -11.54
CA THR A 63 -8.44 -14.87 -12.19
C THR A 63 -9.42 -14.39 -11.12
N CYS A 64 -9.95 -13.18 -11.26
CA CYS A 64 -11.08 -12.71 -10.47
C CYS A 64 -12.34 -13.46 -10.91
N THR A 65 -12.95 -14.27 -10.04
CA THR A 65 -14.15 -15.06 -10.37
C THR A 65 -15.43 -14.50 -9.79
N GLY A 66 -15.35 -13.40 -9.06
CA GLY A 66 -16.50 -12.72 -8.49
C GLY A 66 -16.10 -11.41 -7.83
N VAL A 67 -16.99 -10.42 -7.93
CA VAL A 67 -16.90 -9.17 -7.20
C VAL A 67 -18.14 -9.04 -6.33
N GLU A 68 -17.96 -8.74 -5.05
CA GLU A 68 -19.05 -8.58 -4.09
C GLU A 68 -18.92 -7.27 -3.34
N MET A 69 -20.02 -6.54 -3.13
CA MET A 69 -20.10 -5.41 -2.22
C MET A 69 -21.35 -5.56 -1.35
N PHE A 70 -21.19 -5.55 -0.02
CA PHE A 70 -22.29 -5.66 0.95
C PHE A 70 -23.30 -6.79 0.66
N ARG A 71 -22.83 -8.03 0.44
CA ARG A 71 -23.67 -9.21 0.13
C ARG A 71 -24.40 -9.15 -1.21
N LYS A 72 -24.01 -8.24 -2.11
CA LYS A 72 -24.51 -8.16 -3.48
C LYS A 72 -23.39 -8.53 -4.44
N LEU A 73 -23.70 -9.45 -5.35
CA LEU A 73 -22.83 -9.78 -6.47
C LEU A 73 -22.87 -8.63 -7.48
N LEU A 74 -21.70 -8.25 -7.95
CA LEU A 74 -21.49 -7.24 -8.97
C LEU A 74 -20.73 -7.87 -10.14
N ASP A 75 -20.98 -7.38 -11.35
CA ASP A 75 -20.22 -7.79 -12.54
C ASP A 75 -18.84 -7.11 -12.59
N ARG A 76 -18.70 -5.97 -11.90
CA ARG A 76 -17.47 -5.17 -11.84
C ARG A 76 -17.30 -4.44 -10.51
N GLY A 77 -16.06 -4.09 -10.18
CA GLY A 77 -15.71 -3.12 -9.14
C GLY A 77 -14.83 -2.01 -9.72
N GLU A 78 -14.98 -0.78 -9.23
CA GLU A 78 -14.28 0.38 -9.78
C GLU A 78 -13.67 1.27 -8.69
N ALA A 79 -12.75 2.16 -9.08
CA ALA A 79 -12.06 3.07 -8.18
C ALA A 79 -13.00 3.77 -7.17
N GLY A 80 -12.68 3.62 -5.88
CA GLY A 80 -13.44 4.14 -4.75
C GLY A 80 -14.38 3.13 -4.09
N ASP A 81 -14.70 2.01 -4.75
CA ASP A 81 -15.54 0.95 -4.20
C ASP A 81 -14.76 0.09 -3.19
N ASN A 82 -15.41 -0.28 -2.08
CA ASN A 82 -14.89 -1.31 -1.16
C ASN A 82 -15.52 -2.64 -1.56
N ILE A 83 -14.73 -3.56 -2.09
CA ILE A 83 -15.20 -4.83 -2.66
C ILE A 83 -14.56 -6.03 -1.97
N GLY A 84 -15.20 -7.18 -2.10
CA GLY A 84 -14.59 -8.49 -1.98
C GLY A 84 -14.35 -9.09 -3.37
N ALA A 85 -13.10 -9.42 -3.69
CA ALA A 85 -12.72 -10.09 -4.92
C ALA A 85 -12.48 -11.58 -4.64
N LEU A 86 -13.21 -12.46 -5.32
CA LEU A 86 -13.02 -13.91 -5.27
C LEU A 86 -11.89 -14.32 -6.22
N LEU A 87 -10.92 -15.07 -5.70
CA LEU A 87 -9.71 -15.46 -6.42
C LEU A 87 -9.74 -16.94 -6.77
N ARG A 88 -9.46 -17.28 -8.04
CA ARG A 88 -9.42 -18.67 -8.50
C ARG A 88 -8.13 -19.36 -8.07
N GLY A 89 -8.26 -20.52 -7.41
CA GLY A 89 -7.13 -21.41 -7.14
C GLY A 89 -6.07 -20.82 -6.21
N VAL A 90 -6.42 -19.78 -5.45
CA VAL A 90 -5.57 -19.18 -4.42
C VAL A 90 -6.11 -19.63 -3.08
N ASP A 91 -5.28 -20.31 -2.29
CA ASP A 91 -5.61 -20.66 -0.92
C ASP A 91 -5.47 -19.44 0.00
N ARG A 92 -6.16 -19.46 1.14
CA ARG A 92 -6.08 -18.37 2.14
C ARG A 92 -4.63 -18.10 2.56
N GLU A 93 -3.81 -19.13 2.64
CA GLU A 93 -2.40 -19.00 3.02
C GLU A 93 -1.56 -18.42 1.90
N GLY A 94 -2.01 -18.45 0.64
CA GLY A 94 -1.30 -17.95 -0.54
C GLY A 94 -1.44 -16.45 -0.79
N VAL A 95 -2.27 -15.76 -0.01
CA VAL A 95 -2.50 -14.32 -0.13
C VAL A 95 -2.64 -13.69 1.25
N GLU A 96 -2.10 -12.49 1.43
CA GLU A 96 -2.12 -11.80 2.72
C GLU A 96 -2.32 -10.29 2.61
N ARG A 97 -2.69 -9.68 3.74
CA ARG A 97 -2.77 -8.23 3.90
C ARG A 97 -1.40 -7.60 3.61
N GLY A 98 -1.41 -6.48 2.89
CA GLY A 98 -0.20 -5.77 2.49
C GLY A 98 0.26 -6.05 1.06
N GLN A 99 -0.23 -7.13 0.47
CA GLN A 99 -0.15 -7.33 -0.97
C GLN A 99 -1.19 -6.44 -1.67
N VAL A 100 -1.05 -6.29 -2.99
CA VAL A 100 -2.04 -5.64 -3.85
C VAL A 100 -2.53 -6.62 -4.91
N LEU A 101 -3.80 -6.49 -5.29
CA LEU A 101 -4.26 -7.00 -6.58
C LEU A 101 -4.04 -5.90 -7.62
N CYS A 102 -3.46 -6.24 -8.77
CA CYS A 102 -3.30 -5.28 -9.85
C CYS A 102 -3.47 -5.90 -11.23
N LYS A 103 -3.66 -5.04 -12.24
CA LYS A 103 -3.55 -5.45 -13.63
C LYS A 103 -2.15 -6.05 -13.88
N PRO A 104 -2.02 -7.19 -14.59
CA PRO A 104 -0.72 -7.83 -14.78
C PRO A 104 0.32 -6.89 -15.39
N GLY A 105 1.52 -6.86 -14.81
CA GLY A 105 2.64 -6.03 -15.24
C GLY A 105 2.47 -4.52 -15.00
N SER A 106 1.42 -4.08 -14.31
CA SER A 106 1.19 -2.66 -14.06
C SER A 106 1.96 -2.11 -12.85
N VAL A 107 2.28 -2.96 -11.87
CA VAL A 107 3.06 -2.60 -10.68
C VAL A 107 4.02 -3.74 -10.35
N SER A 108 5.25 -3.40 -10.01
CA SER A 108 6.29 -4.35 -9.61
C SER A 108 6.65 -4.22 -8.12
N PRO A 109 7.12 -5.31 -7.49
CA PRO A 109 7.53 -5.29 -6.10
C PRO A 109 9.01 -4.86 -5.98
N HIS A 110 9.32 -3.99 -5.02
CA HIS A 110 10.68 -3.46 -4.80
C HIS A 110 11.06 -3.46 -3.32
N THR A 111 12.36 -3.53 -3.03
CA THR A 111 12.90 -3.43 -1.67
C THR A 111 13.71 -2.15 -1.44
N LYS A 112 14.23 -1.53 -2.50
CA LYS A 112 15.10 -0.35 -2.41
C LYS A 112 14.49 0.86 -3.10
N PHE A 113 14.54 2.01 -2.45
CA PHE A 113 14.07 3.27 -3.01
C PHE A 113 14.72 4.48 -2.33
N GLU A 114 14.82 5.58 -3.08
CA GLU A 114 15.09 6.92 -2.56
C GLU A 114 13.78 7.52 -2.03
N ALA A 115 13.82 8.06 -0.82
CA ALA A 115 12.71 8.72 -0.16
C ALA A 115 12.96 10.21 0.00
N GLU A 116 11.89 11.00 -0.05
CA GLU A 116 11.85 12.34 0.53
C GLU A 116 10.84 12.34 1.68
N ALA A 117 11.28 12.68 2.89
CA ALA A 117 10.48 12.52 4.09
C ALA A 117 10.60 13.70 5.06
N TYR A 118 9.47 13.97 5.72
CA TYR A 118 9.34 14.86 6.87
C TYR A 118 9.31 14.04 8.15
N ILE A 119 10.14 14.40 9.13
CA ILE A 119 10.17 13.76 10.45
C ILE A 119 9.31 14.58 11.41
N LEU A 120 8.29 13.95 12.00
CA LEU A 120 7.34 14.64 12.86
C LEU A 120 8.04 15.19 14.12
N THR A 121 7.67 16.40 14.49
CA THR A 121 8.07 17.00 15.77
C THR A 121 7.40 16.29 16.94
N LYS A 122 7.87 16.56 18.16
CA LYS A 122 7.26 16.05 19.39
C LYS A 122 5.80 16.51 19.51
N GLU A 123 5.52 17.76 19.16
CA GLU A 123 4.20 18.39 19.26
C GLU A 123 3.20 17.74 18.28
N GLU A 124 3.70 17.21 17.17
CA GLU A 124 2.93 16.43 16.19
C GLU A 124 2.78 14.95 16.58
N GLY A 125 3.32 14.54 17.74
CA GLY A 125 3.28 13.16 18.23
C GLY A 125 4.43 12.27 17.77
N GLY A 126 5.46 12.85 17.15
CA GLY A 126 6.65 12.17 16.67
C GLY A 126 7.69 11.89 17.75
N ARG A 127 8.97 11.91 17.36
CA ARG A 127 10.08 11.60 18.26
C ARG A 127 10.44 12.79 19.15
N HIS A 128 10.95 12.49 20.34
CA HIS A 128 11.57 13.50 21.22
C HIS A 128 13.05 13.71 20.92
N THR A 129 13.71 12.68 20.40
CA THR A 129 15.15 12.62 20.19
C THR A 129 15.47 12.32 18.72
N PRO A 130 16.65 12.74 18.23
CA PRO A 130 17.08 12.40 16.89
C PRO A 130 17.18 10.88 16.68
N PHE A 131 17.29 10.49 15.41
CA PHE A 131 17.78 9.17 15.03
C PHE A 131 19.07 9.30 14.22
N PHE A 132 19.81 8.20 14.13
CA PHE A 132 21.14 8.14 13.52
C PHE A 132 21.12 7.15 12.34
N ALA A 133 22.28 6.97 11.70
CA ALA A 133 22.46 5.91 10.70
C ALA A 133 22.08 4.52 11.25
N ASN A 134 21.70 3.60 10.35
CA ASN A 134 21.16 2.27 10.68
C ASN A 134 19.86 2.31 11.49
N TYR A 135 19.08 3.40 11.39
CA TYR A 135 17.75 3.44 11.93
C TYR A 135 16.85 2.41 11.23
N ARG A 136 16.13 1.58 12.00
CA ARG A 136 15.29 0.49 11.47
C ARG A 136 13.81 0.58 11.88
N PRO A 137 13.07 1.58 11.39
CA PRO A 137 11.64 1.71 11.68
C PRO A 137 10.79 0.75 10.83
N GLN A 138 9.49 0.81 11.05
CA GLN A 138 8.48 0.24 10.15
C GLN A 138 8.03 1.30 9.14
N PHE A 139 7.92 0.92 7.87
CA PHE A 139 7.37 1.74 6.81
C PHE A 139 5.97 1.24 6.47
N TYR A 140 4.98 2.11 6.64
CA TYR A 140 3.59 1.80 6.37
C TYR A 140 3.23 2.16 4.93
N PHE A 141 3.09 1.14 4.09
CA PHE A 141 2.64 1.25 2.72
C PHE A 141 1.22 0.69 2.60
N ARG A 142 0.29 1.57 2.24
CA ARG A 142 -1.14 1.26 2.04
C ARG A 142 -1.79 0.56 3.25
N THR A 143 -1.67 -0.75 3.36
CA THR A 143 -2.34 -1.58 4.38
C THR A 143 -1.36 -2.31 5.31
N THR A 144 -0.04 -2.25 5.08
CA THR A 144 0.96 -3.04 5.82
C THR A 144 2.16 -2.23 6.30
N ASP A 145 2.74 -2.69 7.40
CA ASP A 145 4.00 -2.23 7.96
C ASP A 145 5.13 -3.19 7.55
N VAL A 146 6.19 -2.67 6.94
CA VAL A 146 7.40 -3.43 6.62
C VAL A 146 8.62 -2.76 7.24
N THR A 147 9.42 -3.53 7.98
CA THR A 147 10.68 -3.01 8.53
C THR A 147 11.64 -2.66 7.41
N GLY A 148 12.28 -1.50 7.50
CA GLY A 148 13.33 -1.11 6.57
C GLY A 148 14.52 -0.50 7.31
N THR A 149 15.67 -0.49 6.67
CA THR A 149 16.86 0.21 7.16
C THR A 149 17.02 1.52 6.40
N VAL A 150 17.26 2.61 7.13
CA VAL A 150 17.53 3.94 6.56
C VAL A 150 19.04 4.13 6.38
N GLU A 151 19.42 4.51 5.16
CA GLU A 151 20.76 4.96 4.81
C GLU A 151 20.76 6.47 4.58
N LEU A 152 21.42 7.19 5.50
CA LEU A 152 21.48 8.65 5.47
C LEU A 152 22.48 9.15 4.42
N PRO A 153 22.28 10.35 3.84
CA PRO A 153 23.25 10.93 2.92
C PRO A 153 24.62 11.11 3.57
N ALA A 154 25.68 10.99 2.77
CA ALA A 154 27.05 11.20 3.23
C ALA A 154 27.20 12.55 3.96
N GLY A 155 27.79 12.52 5.16
CA GLY A 155 27.96 13.69 6.02
C GLY A 155 26.77 13.99 6.93
N THR A 156 25.67 13.24 6.84
CA THR A 156 24.52 13.36 7.76
C THR A 156 24.66 12.35 8.90
N GLU A 157 25.05 12.80 10.08
CA GLU A 157 25.22 11.91 11.25
C GLU A 157 23.90 11.62 11.97
N MET A 158 23.00 12.60 12.03
CA MET A 158 21.74 12.52 12.75
C MET A 158 20.64 13.33 12.06
N VAL A 159 19.40 12.96 12.34
CA VAL A 159 18.19 13.62 11.82
C VAL A 159 17.31 14.05 12.98
N MET A 160 16.93 15.32 13.00
CA MET A 160 16.14 15.91 14.07
C MET A 160 14.63 15.82 13.77
N PRO A 161 13.79 15.69 14.81
CA PRO A 161 12.35 15.94 14.67
C PRO A 161 12.09 17.34 14.09
N GLY A 162 11.29 17.43 13.02
CA GLY A 162 11.02 18.64 12.25
C GLY A 162 11.81 18.76 10.94
N ASP A 163 12.80 17.89 10.70
CA ASP A 163 13.60 17.93 9.47
C ASP A 163 12.83 17.39 8.26
N ASN A 164 13.15 17.97 7.09
CA ASN A 164 12.85 17.40 5.78
C ASN A 164 14.15 16.98 5.12
N LEU A 165 14.23 15.73 4.69
CA LEU A 165 15.46 15.21 4.10
C LEU A 165 15.19 14.09 3.09
N LYS A 166 16.23 13.78 2.31
CA LYS A 166 16.28 12.64 1.41
C LYS A 166 17.17 11.55 2.00
N PHE A 167 16.78 10.30 1.86
CA PHE A 167 17.58 9.14 2.26
C PHE A 167 17.18 7.91 1.46
N GLU A 168 18.02 6.89 1.46
CA GLU A 168 17.70 5.59 0.87
C GLU A 168 17.09 4.66 1.92
N VAL A 169 16.21 3.76 1.48
CA VAL A 169 15.57 2.76 2.31
C VAL A 169 15.75 1.38 1.69
N GLU A 170 16.13 0.40 2.50
CA GLU A 170 16.12 -1.02 2.15
C GLU A 170 15.12 -1.78 3.05
N LEU A 171 14.02 -2.25 2.46
CA LEU A 171 12.97 -3.04 3.11
C LEU A 171 13.38 -4.50 3.25
N ILE A 172 12.95 -5.15 4.34
CA ILE A 172 13.21 -6.59 4.56
C ILE A 172 12.35 -7.51 3.69
N ALA A 173 11.29 -6.98 3.09
CA ALA A 173 10.37 -7.70 2.22
C ALA A 173 9.96 -6.77 1.06
N PRO A 174 9.74 -7.31 -0.15
CA PRO A 174 9.45 -6.49 -1.31
C PRO A 174 8.01 -5.94 -1.23
N ILE A 175 7.81 -4.68 -1.60
CA ILE A 175 6.50 -4.02 -1.59
C ILE A 175 6.13 -3.53 -2.99
N ALA A 176 4.86 -3.68 -3.36
CA ALA A 176 4.32 -3.11 -4.59
C ALA A 176 4.35 -1.58 -4.50
N MET A 177 5.30 -0.95 -5.21
CA MET A 177 5.51 0.50 -5.15
C MET A 177 5.78 1.09 -6.52
N GLU A 178 5.50 2.39 -6.62
CA GLU A 178 5.72 3.25 -7.78
C GLU A 178 6.27 4.58 -7.29
N ASP A 179 6.97 5.31 -8.15
CA ASP A 179 7.40 6.68 -7.87
C ASP A 179 6.18 7.55 -7.51
N GLY A 180 6.32 8.37 -6.47
CA GLY A 180 5.24 9.19 -5.93
C GLY A 180 4.35 8.49 -4.89
N LEU A 181 4.53 7.19 -4.63
CA LEU A 181 3.79 6.50 -3.58
C LEU A 181 4.13 7.09 -2.20
N ARG A 182 3.10 7.52 -1.47
CA ARG A 182 3.23 8.03 -0.11
C ARG A 182 3.27 6.90 0.92
N PHE A 183 4.01 7.11 1.99
CA PHE A 183 4.11 6.19 3.11
C PHE A 183 4.25 6.94 4.44
N ALA A 184 4.02 6.23 5.54
CA ALA A 184 4.33 6.72 6.88
C ALA A 184 5.50 5.94 7.48
N ILE A 185 6.31 6.60 8.31
CA ILE A 185 7.37 5.96 9.09
C ILE A 185 6.84 5.78 10.50
N ARG A 186 6.95 4.57 11.05
CA ARG A 186 6.35 4.19 12.32
C ARG A 186 7.34 3.48 13.23
N GLU A 187 7.20 3.74 14.53
CA GLU A 187 7.98 3.10 15.59
C GLU A 187 7.08 2.86 16.80
N GLY A 188 7.09 1.64 17.34
CA GLY A 188 6.27 1.29 18.51
C GLY A 188 4.78 1.57 18.30
N GLY A 189 4.29 1.43 17.05
CA GLY A 189 2.90 1.71 16.66
C GLY A 189 2.56 3.18 16.45
N ARG A 190 3.48 4.12 16.68
CA ARG A 190 3.30 5.57 16.49
C ARG A 190 3.89 6.03 15.17
N THR A 191 3.25 6.99 14.51
CA THR A 191 3.80 7.66 13.33
C THR A 191 4.88 8.64 13.78
N VAL A 192 6.06 8.55 13.19
CA VAL A 192 7.23 9.39 13.48
C VAL A 192 7.70 10.19 12.28
N GLY A 193 7.17 9.89 11.09
CA GLY A 193 7.46 10.64 9.86
C GLY A 193 6.47 10.31 8.75
N ALA A 194 6.49 11.13 7.71
CA ALA A 194 5.71 10.94 6.49
C ALA A 194 6.62 11.16 5.29
N GLY A 195 6.52 10.30 4.28
CA GLY A 195 7.40 10.35 3.13
C GLY A 195 6.72 9.99 1.82
N VAL A 196 7.47 10.21 0.75
CA VAL A 196 7.12 9.82 -0.61
C VAL A 196 8.30 9.08 -1.24
N VAL A 197 7.99 8.02 -1.99
CA VAL A 197 8.95 7.33 -2.85
C VAL A 197 9.36 8.31 -3.95
N ALA A 198 10.56 8.87 -3.86
CA ALA A 198 11.07 9.80 -4.85
C ALA A 198 11.51 9.05 -6.11
N LYS A 199 12.15 7.90 -5.93
CA LYS A 199 12.66 7.07 -7.02
C LYS A 199 12.91 5.63 -6.57
N ILE A 200 12.48 4.66 -7.36
CA ILE A 200 12.80 3.24 -7.12
C ILE A 200 14.25 2.93 -7.55
N ILE A 201 14.96 2.14 -6.72
CA ILE A 201 16.31 1.64 -7.00
C ILE A 201 16.18 0.16 -7.35
N ALA A 202 16.67 -0.21 -8.55
CA ALA A 202 16.63 -1.57 -9.08
C ALA A 202 17.70 -2.47 -8.45
#